data_AF-A0A3S1XDP6-F1
#
_entry.id   AF-A0A3S1XDP6-F1
#
_cell.length_a   1.000
_cell.length_b   1.000
_cell.length_c   1.000
_cell.angle_alpha   90.00
_cell.angle_beta   90.00
_cell.angle_gamma   90.00
#
_symmetry.space_group_name_H-M   'P 1'
#
loop_
_entity.id
_entity.type
_entity.pdbx_description
1 polymer ?
#
loop_
_entity_poly.entity_id
_entity_poly.type
_entity_poly.pdbx_seq_one_letter_code
_entity_poly.pdbx_strand_id
1 'polypeptide(L)'
;MSLVKKFATVASGTLMSRALGFGREMLMAAALGTGPVADAFNAAFQFPNTFRRLFAEGAFNAAFVPLFAKEIETHGTEGAKRFSEEVFGVLFTALLALTS
;
A
#
# COMPACT_ATOMS: atom_id res chain seq x y z
N MET A 1 -12.89 23.37 11.56
CA MET A 1 -12.68 22.09 12.29
C MET A 1 -11.36 22.18 13.04
N SER A 2 -11.34 21.95 14.36
CA SER A 2 -10.13 22.09 15.17
C SER A 2 -9.05 21.06 14.80
N LEU A 3 -7.78 21.49 14.79
CA LEU A 3 -6.61 20.62 14.57
C LEU A 3 -6.62 19.39 15.47
N VAL A 4 -7.02 19.56 16.74
CA VAL A 4 -7.16 18.49 17.73
C VAL A 4 -8.06 17.35 17.22
N LYS A 5 -9.17 17.66 16.55
CA LYS A 5 -10.08 16.65 15.98
C LYS A 5 -9.40 15.86 14.87
N LYS A 6 -8.64 16.52 13.98
CA LYS A 6 -7.90 15.84 12.89
C LYS A 6 -6.79 14.94 13.43
N PHE A 7 -6.02 15.42 14.41
CA PHE A 7 -5.00 14.62 15.10
C PHE A 7 -5.61 13.40 15.80
N ALA A 8 -6.70 13.60 16.54
CA ALA A 8 -7.39 12.50 17.22
C ALA A 8 -7.87 11.42 16.24
N THR A 9 -8.39 11.79 15.06
CA THR A 9 -8.82 10.84 14.03
C THR A 9 -7.66 10.03 13.45
N VAL A 10 -6.52 10.65 13.14
CA VAL A 10 -5.35 9.93 12.60
C VAL A 10 -4.72 9.05 13.68
N ALA A 11 -4.62 9.54 14.91
CA ALA A 11 -4.06 8.81 16.04
C ALA A 11 -4.91 7.58 16.39
N SER A 12 -6.24 7.71 16.41
CA SER A 12 -7.13 6.57 16.68
C SER A 12 -7.05 5.52 15.58
N GLY A 13 -7.02 5.95 14.30
CA GLY A 13 -6.80 5.04 13.18
C GLY A 13 -5.48 4.29 13.28
N THR A 14 -4.40 5.01 13.63
CA THR A 14 -3.06 4.42 13.82
C THR A 14 -3.05 3.38 14.95
N LEU A 15 -3.64 3.70 16.11
CA LEU A 15 -3.72 2.78 17.25
C LEU A 15 -4.53 1.54 16.89
N MET A 16 -5.67 1.70 16.20
CA MET A 16 -6.49 0.60 15.74
C MET A 16 -5.70 -0.32 14.79
N SER A 17 -4.98 0.25 13.81
CA SER A 17 -4.13 -0.53 12.90
C SER A 17 -3.03 -1.29 13.64
N ARG A 18 -2.43 -0.72 14.68
CA ARG A 18 -1.42 -1.41 15.51
C ARG A 18 -2.02 -2.54 16.32
N ALA A 19 -3.19 -2.34 16.91
CA ALA A 19 -3.90 -3.40 17.65
C ALA A 19 -4.28 -4.57 16.73
N LEU A 20 -4.80 -4.27 15.53
CA LEU A 20 -5.09 -5.28 14.50
C LEU A 20 -3.83 -6.02 14.04
N GLY A 21 -2.72 -5.29 13.85
CA GLY A 21 -1.43 -5.87 13.49
C GLY A 21 -0.91 -6.82 14.58
N PHE A 22 -0.99 -6.43 15.84
CA PHE A 22 -0.63 -7.27 16.97
C PHE A 22 -1.51 -8.53 17.05
N GLY A 23 -2.83 -8.39 16.85
CA GLY A 23 -3.74 -9.52 16.78
C GLY A 23 -3.37 -10.51 15.66
N ARG A 24 -3.01 -10.01 14.47
CA ARG A 24 -2.52 -10.84 13.37
C ARG A 24 -1.26 -11.62 13.76
N GLU A 25 -0.31 -10.97 14.45
CA GLU A 25 0.92 -11.62 14.90
C GLU A 25 0.64 -12.73 15.92
N MET A 26 -0.27 -12.50 16.88
CA MET A 26 -0.71 -13.52 17.83
C MET A 26 -1.36 -14.72 17.12
N LEU A 27 -2.23 -14.47 16.15
CA LEU A 27 -2.89 -15.53 15.38
C LEU A 27 -1.89 -16.33 14.55
N MET A 28 -0.92 -15.67 13.92
CA MET A 28 0.15 -16.35 13.18
C MET A 28 1.03 -17.19 14.10
N ALA A 29 1.40 -16.66 15.27
CA ALA A 29 2.16 -17.42 16.27
C ALA A 29 1.37 -18.63 16.81
N ALA A 30 0.05 -18.48 17.00
CA ALA A 30 -0.81 -19.58 17.42
C ALA A 30 -0.98 -20.65 16.34
N ALA A 31 -1.04 -20.25 15.06
CA ALA A 31 -1.25 -21.16 13.93
C ALA A 31 0.04 -21.86 13.46
N LEU A 32 1.17 -21.14 13.41
CA LEU A 32 2.45 -21.60 12.85
C LEU A 32 3.52 -21.88 13.90
N GLY A 33 3.33 -21.42 15.15
CA GLY A 33 4.35 -21.45 16.20
C GLY A 33 5.48 -20.44 15.97
N THR A 34 6.60 -20.65 16.66
CA THR A 34 7.83 -19.83 16.55
C THR A 34 9.01 -20.66 16.04
N GLY A 35 8.73 -21.69 15.23
CA GLY A 35 9.73 -22.62 14.71
C GLY A 35 10.11 -22.38 13.25
N PRO A 36 10.93 -23.28 12.66
CA PRO A 36 11.45 -23.12 11.30
C PRO A 36 10.37 -22.96 10.21
N VAL A 37 9.17 -23.49 10.43
CA VAL A 37 8.03 -23.33 9.51
C VAL A 37 7.52 -21.88 9.48
N ALA A 38 7.44 -21.23 10.64
CA ALA A 38 7.06 -19.83 10.74
C ALA A 38 8.12 -18.93 10.09
N ASP A 39 9.40 -19.24 10.28
CA ASP A 39 10.50 -18.51 9.65
C ASP A 39 10.47 -18.65 8.12
N ALA A 40 10.28 -19.87 7.61
CA ALA A 40 10.16 -20.12 6.17
C ALA A 40 8.95 -19.40 5.57
N PHE A 41 7.80 -19.41 6.26
CA PHE A 41 6.62 -18.66 5.85
C PHE A 41 6.92 -17.16 5.79
N ASN A 42 7.48 -16.57 6.85
CA ASN A 42 7.82 -15.16 6.89
C ASN A 42 8.82 -14.77 5.79
N ALA A 43 9.84 -15.58 5.56
CA ALA A 43 10.82 -15.37 4.48
C ALA A 43 10.16 -15.40 3.10
N ALA A 44 9.29 -16.39 2.84
CA ALA A 44 8.55 -16.50 1.58
C ALA A 44 7.66 -15.27 1.32
N PHE A 45 7.01 -14.73 2.36
CA PHE A 45 6.20 -13.52 2.26
C PHE A 45 7.03 -12.22 2.17
N GLN A 46 8.26 -12.22 2.69
CA GLN A 46 9.14 -11.06 2.66
C GLN A 46 9.61 -10.73 1.24
N PHE A 47 9.87 -11.75 0.41
CA PHE A 47 10.32 -11.56 -0.97
C PHE A 47 9.34 -10.68 -1.77
N PRO A 48 8.07 -11.06 -2.01
CA PRO A 48 7.14 -10.22 -2.77
C PRO A 48 6.84 -8.89 -2.07
N ASN A 49 6.81 -8.85 -0.74
CA ASN A 49 6.59 -7.61 -0.01
C ASN A 49 7.73 -6.59 -0.20
N THR A 50 8.97 -7.07 -0.31
CA THR A 50 10.13 -6.21 -0.60
C THR A 50 9.98 -5.56 -1.97
N PHE A 51 9.60 -6.34 -2.99
CA PHE A 51 9.31 -5.80 -4.33
C PHE A 51 8.18 -4.77 -4.29
N ARG A 52 7.06 -5.10 -3.65
CA ARG A 52 5.92 -4.17 -3.48
C ARG A 52 6.36 -2.86 -2.82
N ARG A 53 7.20 -2.92 -1.78
CA ARG A 53 7.69 -1.74 -1.09
C ARG A 53 8.61 -0.89 -1.97
N LEU A 54 9.53 -1.51 -2.70
CA LEU A 54 10.48 -0.79 -3.56
C LEU A 54 9.78 -0.11 -4.75
N PHE A 55 8.95 -0.87 -5.47
CA PHE A 55 8.35 -0.38 -6.72
C PHE A 55 7.07 0.41 -6.49
N ALA A 56 6.15 -0.05 -5.64
CA ALA A 56 4.86 0.62 -5.46
C ALA A 56 4.94 1.75 -4.42
N GLU A 57 5.42 1.46 -3.21
CA GLU A 57 5.51 2.48 -2.15
C GLU A 57 6.65 3.49 -2.41
N GLY A 58 7.74 3.06 -3.05
CA GLY A 58 8.89 3.90 -3.39
C GLY A 58 8.78 4.57 -4.76
N ALA A 59 9.24 3.86 -5.80
CA ALA A 59 9.45 4.43 -7.13
C ALA A 59 8.17 4.97 -7.78
N PHE A 60 7.09 4.19 -7.74
CA PHE A 60 5.80 4.59 -8.31
C PHE A 60 5.22 5.79 -7.59
N ASN A 61 5.12 5.76 -6.25
CA ASN A 61 4.55 6.89 -5.49
C ASN A 61 5.33 8.19 -5.74
N ALA A 62 6.66 8.11 -5.73
CA ALA A 62 7.55 9.26 -5.97
C ALA A 62 7.36 9.91 -7.35
N ALA A 63 7.02 9.12 -8.38
CA ALA A 63 6.75 9.63 -9.73
C ALA A 63 5.28 10.02 -9.92
N PHE A 64 4.34 9.18 -9.46
CA PHE A 64 2.91 9.34 -9.70
C PHE A 64 2.34 10.56 -8.97
N VAL A 65 2.68 10.79 -7.70
CA VAL A 65 2.06 11.87 -6.91
C VAL A 65 2.36 13.26 -7.51
N PRO A 66 3.60 13.62 -7.87
CA PRO A 66 3.88 14.90 -8.53
C PRO A 66 3.22 15.06 -9.90
N LEU A 67 3.19 14.00 -10.71
CA LEU A 67 2.56 14.03 -12.03
C LEU A 67 1.05 14.18 -11.92
N PHE A 68 0.41 13.44 -11.01
CA PHE A 68 -1.01 13.55 -10.74
C PHE A 68 -1.38 14.93 -10.20
N ALA A 69 -0.56 15.51 -9.30
CA ALA A 69 -0.76 16.88 -8.83
C ALA A 69 -0.67 17.90 -9.97
N LYS A 70 0.30 17.75 -10.87
CA LYS A 70 0.45 18.59 -12.06
C LYS A 70 -0.76 18.50 -13.00
N GLU A 71 -1.30 17.29 -13.20
CA GLU A 71 -2.52 17.08 -13.99
C GLU A 71 -3.75 17.75 -13.35
N ILE A 72 -3.88 17.69 -12.01
CA ILE A 72 -4.90 18.44 -11.28
C ILE A 72 -4.77 19.95 -11.54
N GLU A 73 -3.55 20.49 -11.46
CA GLU A 73 -3.32 21.93 -11.62
C GLU A 73 -3.56 22.41 -13.05
N THR A 74 -3.18 21.61 -14.05
CA THR A 74 -3.21 22.02 -15.46
C THR A 74 -4.56 21.73 -16.13
N HIS A 75 -5.18 20.61 -15.78
CA HIS A 75 -6.35 20.06 -16.48
C HIS A 75 -7.52 19.77 -15.52
N GLY A 76 -7.42 20.21 -14.27
CA GLY A 76 -8.45 19.99 -13.27
C GLY A 76 -8.61 18.52 -12.88
N THR A 77 -9.73 18.22 -12.24
CA THR A 77 -10.04 16.86 -11.77
C THR A 77 -10.24 15.87 -12.92
N GLU A 78 -10.67 16.34 -14.09
CA GLU A 78 -10.91 15.49 -15.25
C GLU A 78 -9.62 15.00 -15.90
N GLY A 79 -8.61 15.88 -16.05
CA GLY A 79 -7.28 15.47 -16.53
C GLY A 79 -6.59 14.48 -15.58
N ALA A 80 -6.65 14.76 -14.28
CA ALA A 80 -6.11 13.86 -13.27
C ALA A 80 -6.79 12.47 -13.25
N LYS A 81 -8.11 12.44 -13.48
CA LYS A 81 -8.88 11.20 -13.61
C LYS A 81 -8.42 10.41 -14.85
N ARG A 82 -8.33 11.06 -16.01
CA ARG A 82 -7.87 10.43 -17.25
C ARG A 82 -6.45 9.89 -17.12
N PHE A 83 -5.52 10.68 -16.56
CA PHE A 83 -4.17 10.22 -16.27
C PHE A 83 -4.15 8.98 -15.36
N SER A 84 -4.99 8.96 -14.33
CA SER A 84 -5.11 7.80 -13.44
C SER A 84 -5.67 6.56 -14.15
N GLU A 85 -6.65 6.75 -15.04
CA GLU A 85 -7.22 5.66 -15.86
C GLU A 85 -6.17 5.10 -16.83
N GLU A 86 -5.36 5.95 -17.46
CA GLU A 86 -4.27 5.53 -18.35
C GLU A 86 -3.19 4.75 -17.59
N VAL A 87 -2.73 5.27 -16.45
CA VAL A 87 -1.77 4.57 -15.57
C VAL A 87 -2.35 3.24 -15.08
N PHE A 88 -3.61 3.23 -14.63
CA PHE A 88 -4.28 2.01 -14.19
C PHE A 88 -4.41 1.00 -15.32
N GLY A 89 -4.79 1.42 -16.54
CA GLY A 89 -4.92 0.55 -17.70
C GLY A 89 -3.61 -0.14 -18.07
N VAL A 90 -2.49 0.59 -18.02
CA VAL A 90 -1.15 0.02 -18.24
C VAL A 90 -0.79 -0.98 -17.15
N LEU A 91 -0.95 -0.61 -15.87
CA LEU A 91 -0.64 -1.50 -14.74
C LEU A 91 -1.53 -2.75 -14.73
N PHE A 92 -2.81 -2.60 -15.04
CA PHE A 92 -3.78 -3.69 -15.11
C PHE A 92 -3.43 -4.66 -16.24
N THR A 93 -3.10 -4.15 -17.43
CA THR A 93 -2.69 -4.98 -18.57
C THR A 93 -1.37 -5.71 -18.27
N ALA A 94 -0.40 -5.02 -17.67
CA ALA A 94 0.85 -5.63 -17.24
C ALA A 94 0.63 -6.73 -16.18
N LEU A 95 -0.26 -6.50 -15.22
CA LEU A 95 -0.63 -7.49 -14.20
C LEU A 95 -1.28 -8.72 -14.84
N LEU A 96 -2.22 -8.51 -15.77
CA LEU A 96 -2.85 -9.62 -16.50
C LEU A 96 -1.80 -10.43 -17.27
N ALA A 97 -0.91 -9.77 -18.03
CA ALA A 97 0.14 -10.45 -18.78
C ALA A 97 1.14 -11.22 -17.90
N LEU A 98 1.40 -10.74 -16.69
CA LEU A 98 2.29 -11.42 -15.74
C LEU A 98 1.61 -12.60 -15.03
N THR A 99 0.29 -12.56 -14.89
CA THR A 99 -0.50 -13.56 -14.14
C THR A 99 -1.13 -14.62 -15.05
N SER A 100 -1.36 -14.29 -16.33
CA SER A 100 -1.85 -15.20 -17.38
C SER A 100 -0.80 -16.23 -17.77
#